data_AF-A0A852UJ27-F1
#
_entry.id   AF-A0A852UJ27-F1
#
_cell.length_a   1.000
_cell.length_b   1.000
_cell.length_c   1.000
_cell.angle_alpha   90.00
_cell.angle_beta   90.00
_cell.angle_gamma   90.00
#
_symmetry.space_group_name_H-M   'P 1'
#
loop_
_entity.id
_entity.type
_entity.pdbx_description
1 polymer ?
#
loop_
_entity_poly.entity_id
_entity_poly.type
_entity_poly.pdbx_seq_one_letter_code
_entity_poly.pdbx_strand_id
1 'polypeptide(L)'
;MKLHFYTDEFDNLIQNYTITEEQLRFTGTPRDAINLSKADKNLFSVLAMKNKQLVTFFALHRCEGVEPYSTNENAILIRTFSTDFHHQGKGYAKNALMLVPELVNSHFVNINEIVLAVNVKNEIAQAVYKKCGYIDEGHRVMGTRGELIIMCYRL
;
A
#
# COMPACT_ATOMS: atom_id res chain seq x y z
N MET A 1 13.60 -6.48 7.99
CA MET A 1 12.15 -6.25 8.05
C MET A 1 11.51 -7.35 7.23
N LYS A 2 10.29 -7.76 7.53
CA LYS A 2 9.59 -8.81 6.76
C LYS A 2 8.15 -8.41 6.51
N LEU A 3 7.60 -8.84 5.39
CA LEU A 3 6.19 -8.65 5.05
C LEU A 3 5.42 -9.91 5.41
N HIS A 4 4.23 -9.74 5.96
CA HIS A 4 3.32 -10.82 6.35
C HIS A 4 1.92 -10.50 5.86
N PHE A 5 1.21 -11.47 5.29
CA PHE A 5 -0.23 -11.33 5.11
C PHE A 5 -0.91 -11.35 6.48
N TYR A 6 -1.93 -10.52 6.62
CA TYR A 6 -2.72 -10.46 7.83
C TYR A 6 -3.47 -11.77 8.08
N THR A 7 -3.51 -12.16 9.34
CA THR A 7 -4.37 -13.19 9.93
C THR A 7 -4.88 -12.63 11.26
N ASP A 8 -5.95 -13.22 11.81
CA ASP A 8 -6.56 -12.75 13.05
C ASP A 8 -5.57 -12.78 14.26
N GLU A 9 -4.49 -13.56 14.18
CA GLU A 9 -3.41 -13.57 15.18
C GLU A 9 -2.71 -12.21 15.34
N PHE A 10 -2.79 -11.34 14.33
CA PHE A 10 -2.20 -10.01 14.35
C PHE A 10 -3.14 -8.91 14.87
N ASP A 11 -4.36 -9.23 15.31
CA ASP A 11 -5.35 -8.22 15.73
C ASP A 11 -4.83 -7.26 16.80
N ASN A 12 -4.10 -7.78 17.79
CA ASN A 12 -3.51 -6.95 18.84
C ASN A 12 -2.52 -5.92 18.27
N LEU A 13 -1.80 -6.22 17.18
CA LEU A 13 -0.90 -5.26 16.55
C LEU A 13 -1.67 -4.16 15.83
N ILE A 14 -2.80 -4.51 15.20
CA ILE A 14 -3.67 -3.55 14.50
C ILE A 14 -4.36 -2.62 15.49
N GLN A 15 -4.77 -3.12 16.66
CA GLN A 15 -5.38 -2.29 17.71
C GLN A 15 -4.42 -1.22 18.24
N ASN A 16 -3.11 -1.51 18.26
CA ASN A 16 -2.07 -0.59 18.71
C ASN A 16 -1.52 0.30 17.58
N TYR A 17 -2.00 0.13 16.34
CA TYR A 17 -1.52 0.91 15.21
C TYR A 17 -2.12 2.31 15.21
N THR A 18 -1.26 3.32 15.25
CA THR A 18 -1.66 4.73 15.33
C THR A 18 -1.55 5.41 13.97
N ILE A 19 -2.68 5.95 13.51
CA ILE A 19 -2.78 6.78 12.31
C ILE A 19 -3.30 8.17 12.69
N THR A 20 -2.59 9.20 12.26
CA THR A 20 -2.95 10.60 12.55
C THR A 20 -4.02 11.12 11.59
N GLU A 21 -4.69 12.21 11.97
CA GLU A 21 -5.63 12.91 11.08
C GLU A 21 -4.96 13.38 9.78
N GLU A 22 -3.69 13.78 9.84
CA GLU A 22 -2.92 14.18 8.67
C GLU A 22 -2.72 13.01 7.71
N GLN A 23 -2.33 11.84 8.20
CA GLN A 23 -2.25 10.63 7.38
C GLN A 23 -3.60 10.24 6.81
N LEU A 24 -4.66 10.35 7.61
CA LEU A 24 -6.03 10.05 7.19
C LEU A 24 -6.56 10.96 6.09
N ARG A 25 -5.88 12.07 5.75
CA ARG A 25 -6.19 12.86 4.54
C ARG A 25 -5.85 12.11 3.26
N PHE A 26 -4.86 11.21 3.29
CA PHE A 26 -4.31 10.56 2.10
C PHE A 26 -4.49 9.05 2.04
N THR A 27 -4.85 8.41 3.14
CA THR A 27 -5.03 6.96 3.22
C THR A 27 -6.27 6.60 4.05
N GLY A 28 -6.76 5.36 3.90
CA GLY A 28 -7.69 4.74 4.84
C GLY A 28 -6.98 4.18 6.08
N THR A 29 -7.75 3.57 6.98
CA THR A 29 -7.20 2.90 8.17
C THR A 29 -6.86 1.43 7.89
N PRO A 30 -5.91 0.84 8.63
CA PRO A 30 -5.66 -0.61 8.57
C PRO A 30 -6.90 -1.45 8.91
N ARG A 31 -7.70 -1.01 9.90
CA ARG A 31 -8.91 -1.72 10.34
C ARG A 31 -9.95 -1.81 9.23
N ASP A 32 -10.20 -0.71 8.52
CA ASP A 32 -11.15 -0.70 7.41
C ASP A 32 -10.66 -1.59 6.26
N ALA A 33 -9.36 -1.51 5.94
CA ALA A 33 -8.76 -2.36 4.90
C ALA A 33 -8.85 -3.86 5.25
N ILE A 34 -8.64 -4.22 6.51
CA ILE A 34 -8.79 -5.60 6.99
C ILE A 34 -10.23 -6.08 6.84
N ASN A 35 -11.20 -5.29 7.30
CA ASN A 35 -12.62 -5.62 7.19
C ASN A 35 -13.03 -5.85 5.72
N LEU A 36 -12.53 -5.02 4.81
CA LEU A 36 -12.74 -5.20 3.37
C LEU A 36 -12.08 -6.50 2.86
N SER A 37 -10.82 -6.77 3.25
CA SER A 37 -10.12 -8.00 2.82
C SER A 37 -10.76 -9.29 3.32
N LYS A 38 -11.52 -9.25 4.43
CA LYS A 38 -12.30 -10.41 4.90
C LYS A 38 -13.50 -10.72 4.00
N ALA A 39 -14.04 -9.71 3.31
CA ALA A 39 -15.18 -9.86 2.39
C ALA A 39 -14.74 -10.04 0.93
N ASP A 40 -13.57 -9.54 0.55
CA ASP A 40 -13.05 -9.56 -0.81
C ASP A 40 -11.78 -10.41 -0.93
N LYS A 41 -11.92 -11.56 -1.61
CA LYS A 41 -10.84 -12.52 -1.84
C LYS A 41 -9.67 -11.98 -2.69
N ASN A 42 -9.85 -10.86 -3.38
CA ASN A 42 -8.83 -10.24 -4.22
C ASN A 42 -8.08 -9.12 -3.48
N LEU A 43 -8.47 -8.80 -2.25
CA LEU A 43 -7.87 -7.79 -1.41
C LEU A 43 -7.10 -8.44 -0.26
N PHE A 44 -5.80 -8.16 -0.18
CA PHE A 44 -4.89 -8.78 0.77
C PHE A 44 -4.27 -7.72 1.68
N SER A 45 -4.56 -7.80 2.99
CA SER A 45 -3.94 -6.92 3.98
C SER A 45 -2.52 -7.40 4.32
N VAL A 46 -1.55 -6.50 4.35
CA VAL A 46 -0.12 -6.80 4.51
C VAL A 46 0.50 -5.96 5.63
N LEU A 47 1.23 -6.64 6.51
CA LEU A 47 1.95 -6.09 7.65
C LEU A 47 3.45 -6.10 7.37
N ALA A 48 4.09 -4.94 7.44
CA ALA A 48 5.54 -4.84 7.48
C ALA A 48 6.03 -4.84 8.93
N MET A 49 6.74 -5.89 9.30
CA MET A 49 7.18 -6.18 10.65
C MET A 49 8.70 -5.97 10.81
N LYS A 50 9.08 -5.20 11.83
CA LYS A 50 10.48 -5.04 12.26
C LYS A 50 10.57 -5.34 13.76
N ASN A 51 11.45 -6.27 14.14
CA ASN A 51 11.68 -6.67 15.53
C ASN A 51 10.37 -7.03 16.28
N LYS A 52 9.47 -7.79 15.62
CA LYS A 52 8.14 -8.17 16.11
C LYS A 52 7.14 -7.01 16.30
N GLN A 53 7.46 -5.80 15.84
CA GLN A 53 6.55 -4.66 15.83
C GLN A 53 6.00 -4.41 14.42
N LEU A 54 4.71 -4.09 14.34
CA LEU A 54 4.09 -3.59 13.13
C LEU A 54 4.51 -2.13 12.93
N VAL A 55 5.23 -1.87 11.83
CA VAL A 55 5.75 -0.52 11.55
C VAL A 55 5.10 0.12 10.33
N THR A 56 4.59 -0.67 9.38
CA THR A 56 3.94 -0.16 8.17
C THR A 56 2.87 -1.15 7.75
N PHE A 57 1.73 -0.62 7.31
CA PHE A 57 0.60 -1.38 6.82
C PHE A 57 0.27 -0.95 5.39
N PHE A 58 -0.18 -1.89 4.58
CA PHE A 58 -0.81 -1.63 3.29
C PHE A 58 -1.69 -2.80 2.90
N ALA A 59 -2.47 -2.64 1.84
CA ALA A 59 -3.17 -3.75 1.21
C ALA A 59 -2.86 -3.82 -0.28
N LEU A 60 -2.86 -5.03 -0.81
CA LEU A 60 -2.70 -5.34 -2.23
C LEU A 60 -4.06 -5.75 -2.80
N HIS A 61 -4.49 -5.13 -3.89
CA HIS A 61 -5.80 -5.40 -4.50
C HIS A 61 -5.62 -5.79 -5.97
N ARG A 62 -6.18 -6.94 -6.36
CA ARG A 62 -6.19 -7.45 -7.74
C ARG A 62 -7.52 -7.17 -8.45
N CYS A 63 -7.54 -7.42 -9.75
CA CYS A 63 -8.76 -7.43 -10.57
C CYS A 63 -9.51 -6.09 -10.49
N GLU A 64 -10.78 -6.11 -10.07
CA GLU A 64 -11.67 -4.95 -9.95
C GLU A 64 -11.05 -3.79 -9.16
N GLY A 65 -10.16 -4.09 -8.21
CA GLY A 65 -9.41 -3.08 -7.47
C GLY A 65 -8.51 -2.19 -8.30
N VAL A 66 -8.01 -2.71 -9.42
CA VAL A 66 -7.00 -2.10 -10.30
C VAL A 66 -7.64 -1.30 -11.42
N GLU A 67 -8.82 -1.71 -11.88
CA GLU A 67 -9.52 -1.12 -13.04
C GLU A 67 -9.59 0.42 -13.04
N PRO A 68 -9.80 1.11 -11.90
CA PRO A 68 -9.83 2.57 -11.91
C PRO A 68 -8.48 3.24 -12.18
N TYR A 69 -7.38 2.49 -12.12
CA TYR A 69 -6.01 3.00 -12.07
C TYR A 69 -5.09 2.44 -13.16
N SER A 70 -5.42 1.30 -13.76
CA SER A 70 -4.64 0.73 -14.85
C SER A 70 -5.52 -0.14 -15.75
N THR A 71 -5.22 -0.13 -17.04
CA THR A 71 -5.82 -1.04 -18.03
C THR A 71 -5.08 -2.38 -18.13
N ASN A 72 -4.01 -2.55 -17.36
CA ASN A 72 -3.25 -3.79 -17.31
C ASN A 72 -3.92 -4.80 -16.38
N GLU A 73 -4.53 -5.84 -16.96
CA GLU A 73 -5.19 -6.92 -16.21
C GLU A 73 -4.23 -7.72 -15.31
N ASN A 74 -2.92 -7.64 -15.59
CA ASN A 74 -1.84 -8.29 -14.84
C ASN A 74 -1.17 -7.35 -13.83
N ALA A 75 -1.83 -6.24 -13.46
CA ALA A 75 -1.35 -5.35 -12.41
C ALA A 75 -1.94 -5.69 -11.03
N ILE A 76 -1.27 -5.23 -9.98
CA ILE A 76 -1.76 -5.26 -8.60
C ILE A 76 -1.66 -3.87 -7.97
N LEU A 77 -2.71 -3.44 -7.28
CA LEU A 77 -2.79 -2.11 -6.67
C LEU A 77 -2.32 -2.13 -5.21
N ILE A 78 -1.40 -1.24 -4.83
CA ILE A 78 -1.15 -0.88 -3.44
C ILE A 78 -2.19 0.15 -2.98
N ARG A 79 -2.85 -0.12 -1.86
CA ARG A 79 -3.76 0.81 -1.18
C ARG A 79 -3.51 0.85 0.32
N THR A 80 -4.10 1.85 0.97
CA THR A 80 -4.05 2.04 2.43
C THR A 80 -2.61 2.04 2.99
N PHE A 81 -1.66 2.55 2.21
CA PHE A 81 -0.25 2.51 2.58
C PHE A 81 0.05 3.56 3.65
N SER A 82 0.54 3.12 4.81
CA SER A 82 0.93 4.01 5.90
C SER A 82 2.01 3.41 6.77
N THR A 83 2.79 4.26 7.43
CA THR A 83 3.68 3.89 8.54
C THR A 83 3.03 4.32 9.84
N ASP A 84 3.11 3.49 10.88
CA ASP A 84 2.62 3.82 12.21
C ASP A 84 3.23 5.14 12.68
N PHE A 85 2.43 6.01 13.29
CA PHE A 85 2.86 7.33 13.74
C PHE A 85 4.15 7.29 14.58
N HIS A 86 4.27 6.35 15.52
CA HIS A 86 5.44 6.22 16.40
C HIS A 86 6.70 5.72 15.67
N HIS A 87 6.54 5.28 14.42
CA HIS A 87 7.58 4.72 13.57
C HIS A 87 7.89 5.57 12.32
N GLN A 88 7.24 6.73 12.16
CA GLN A 88 7.57 7.68 11.10
C GLN A 88 9.01 8.23 11.20
N GLY A 89 9.53 8.72 10.07
CA GLY A 89 10.89 9.28 9.98
C GLY A 89 12.02 8.25 10.03
N LYS A 90 11.73 6.96 10.27
CA LYS A 90 12.74 5.88 10.42
C LYS A 90 13.00 5.09 9.13
N GLY A 91 12.43 5.52 8.00
CA GLY A 91 12.63 4.88 6.70
C GLY A 91 11.84 3.58 6.46
N TYR A 92 10.91 3.22 7.35
CA TYR A 92 10.16 1.96 7.22
C TYR A 92 9.24 1.91 5.99
N ALA A 93 8.59 3.02 5.62
CA ALA A 93 7.83 3.12 4.37
C ALA A 93 8.68 2.69 3.16
N LYS A 94 9.87 3.28 3.00
CA LYS A 94 10.82 2.94 1.92
C LYS A 94 11.19 1.46 1.97
N ASN A 95 11.58 0.97 3.13
CA ASN A 95 11.98 -0.42 3.28
C ASN A 95 10.84 -1.40 2.94
N ALA A 96 9.58 -1.01 3.20
CA ALA A 96 8.43 -1.87 2.94
C ALA A 96 8.17 -1.93 1.44
N LEU A 97 8.18 -0.77 0.77
CA LEU A 97 8.04 -0.65 -0.69
C LEU A 97 9.10 -1.45 -1.44
N MET A 98 10.36 -1.43 -0.97
CA MET A 98 11.44 -2.21 -1.59
C MET A 98 11.25 -3.73 -1.47
N LEU A 99 10.44 -4.21 -0.52
CA LEU A 99 10.13 -5.62 -0.34
C LEU A 99 8.87 -6.06 -1.09
N VAL A 100 8.05 -5.12 -1.57
CA VAL A 100 6.79 -5.44 -2.28
C VAL A 100 7.04 -6.25 -3.56
N PRO A 101 8.01 -5.92 -4.43
CA PRO A 101 8.26 -6.69 -5.64
C PRO A 101 8.50 -8.19 -5.37
N GLU A 102 9.32 -8.51 -4.37
CA GLU A 102 9.60 -9.89 -3.98
C GLU A 102 8.36 -10.60 -3.42
N LEU A 103 7.59 -9.92 -2.56
CA LEU A 103 6.32 -10.46 -2.06
C LEU A 103 5.34 -10.76 -3.20
N VAL A 104 5.25 -9.85 -4.18
CA VAL A 104 4.31 -9.98 -5.28
C VAL A 104 4.70 -11.14 -6.18
N ASN A 105 5.96 -11.19 -6.63
CA ASN A 105 6.49 -12.25 -7.49
C ASN A 105 6.39 -13.65 -6.84
N SER A 106 6.47 -13.74 -5.52
CA SER A 106 6.42 -15.02 -4.79
C SER A 106 5.00 -15.54 -4.54
N HIS A 107 3.98 -14.68 -4.54
CA HIS A 107 2.62 -15.07 -4.13
C HIS A 107 1.55 -14.88 -5.20
N PHE A 108 1.78 -14.02 -6.21
CA PHE A 108 0.80 -13.74 -7.25
C PHE A 108 1.36 -14.13 -8.62
N VAL A 109 0.80 -15.19 -9.17
CA VAL A 109 1.13 -15.65 -10.52
C VAL A 109 0.65 -14.61 -11.55
N ASN A 110 1.46 -14.41 -12.60
CA ASN A 110 1.19 -13.54 -13.73
C ASN A 110 1.02 -12.04 -13.41
N ILE A 111 1.50 -11.55 -12.26
CA ILE A 111 1.55 -10.11 -12.03
C ILE A 111 2.85 -9.54 -12.60
N ASN A 112 2.75 -8.50 -13.44
CA ASN A 112 3.90 -7.86 -14.10
C ASN A 112 4.06 -6.37 -13.74
N GLU A 113 3.13 -5.82 -12.95
CA GLU A 113 3.12 -4.42 -12.59
C GLU A 113 2.51 -4.22 -11.20
N ILE A 114 3.13 -3.34 -10.41
CA ILE A 114 2.56 -2.81 -9.19
C ILE A 114 2.13 -1.38 -9.44
N VAL A 115 0.87 -1.07 -9.18
CA VAL A 115 0.26 0.24 -9.36
C VAL A 115 -0.03 0.85 -8.00
N LEU A 116 0.05 2.17 -7.89
CA LEU A 116 -0.47 2.92 -6.76
C LEU A 116 -1.06 4.25 -7.22
N ALA A 117 -1.99 4.79 -6.44
CA ALA A 117 -2.57 6.10 -6.64
C ALA A 117 -2.25 6.98 -5.43
N VAL A 118 -1.54 8.09 -5.65
CA VAL A 118 -1.12 9.03 -4.60
C VAL A 118 -1.69 10.40 -4.87
N ASN A 119 -2.31 11.03 -3.86
CA ASN A 119 -2.85 12.38 -4.01
C ASN A 119 -1.75 13.37 -4.40
N VAL A 120 -2.06 14.30 -5.32
CA VAL A 120 -1.11 15.33 -5.78
C VAL A 120 -0.55 16.19 -4.66
N LYS A 121 -1.28 16.34 -3.54
CA LYS A 121 -0.85 17.08 -2.35
C LYS A 121 0.05 16.28 -1.39
N ASN A 122 0.17 14.97 -1.58
CA ASN A 122 1.01 14.13 -0.74
C ASN A 122 2.44 14.01 -1.32
N GLU A 123 3.14 15.15 -1.36
CA GLU A 123 4.48 15.26 -1.94
C GLU A 123 5.51 14.34 -1.25
N ILE A 124 5.35 14.13 0.07
CA ILE A 124 6.22 13.25 0.85
C ILE A 124 6.11 11.81 0.34
N ALA A 125 4.89 11.28 0.18
CA ALA A 125 4.70 9.92 -0.33
C ALA A 125 5.18 9.80 -1.77
N GLN A 126 4.88 10.78 -2.63
CA GLN A 126 5.38 10.81 -4.01
C GLN A 126 6.91 10.70 -4.07
N ALA A 127 7.63 11.46 -3.24
CA ALA A 127 9.09 11.41 -3.19
C ALA A 127 9.61 10.03 -2.72
N VAL A 128 8.91 9.38 -1.78
CA VAL A 128 9.26 8.03 -1.33
C VAL A 128 9.02 7.00 -2.44
N TYR A 129 7.88 7.05 -3.13
CA TYR A 129 7.57 6.14 -4.23
C TYR A 129 8.61 6.25 -5.36
N LYS A 130 8.93 7.48 -5.78
CA LYS A 130 9.99 7.73 -6.78
C LYS A 130 11.34 7.14 -6.37
N LYS A 131 11.73 7.31 -5.10
CA LYS A 131 12.98 6.74 -4.55
C LYS A 131 12.98 5.20 -4.47
N CYS A 132 11.81 4.57 -4.55
CA CYS A 132 11.65 3.11 -4.56
C CYS A 132 11.48 2.55 -5.98
N GLY A 133 11.65 3.36 -7.02
CA GLY A 133 11.56 2.92 -8.42
C GLY A 133 10.16 2.99 -9.03
N TYR A 134 9.18 3.56 -8.33
CA TYR A 134 7.86 3.82 -8.93
C TYR A 134 7.94 5.05 -9.83
N ILE A 135 7.33 4.95 -11.00
CA ILE A 135 7.39 5.95 -12.07
C ILE A 135 6.01 6.60 -12.22
N ASP A 136 5.99 7.92 -12.26
CA ASP A 136 4.83 8.70 -12.69
C ASP A 136 4.88 8.82 -14.22
N GLU A 137 4.03 8.07 -14.91
CA GLU A 137 3.93 8.08 -16.39
C GLU A 137 3.01 9.19 -16.92
N GLY A 138 2.56 10.11 -16.06
CA GLY A 138 1.68 11.23 -16.43
C GLY A 138 0.19 10.93 -16.29
N HIS A 139 -0.19 9.72 -15.86
CA HIS A 139 -1.58 9.33 -15.68
C HIS A 139 -2.18 9.94 -14.41
N ARG A 140 -3.40 10.48 -14.53
CA ARG A 140 -4.15 11.12 -13.43
C ARG A 140 -5.57 10.60 -13.38
N VAL A 141 -6.11 10.47 -12.18
CA VAL A 141 -7.53 10.15 -11.95
C VAL A 141 -8.09 11.03 -10.84
N MET A 142 -9.40 11.30 -10.88
CA MET A 142 -10.06 12.02 -9.81
C MET A 142 -10.51 11.08 -8.70
N GLY A 143 -9.90 11.22 -7.52
CA GLY A 143 -10.34 10.58 -6.30
C GLY A 143 -11.32 11.46 -5.50
N THR A 144 -11.90 10.89 -4.46
CA THR A 144 -12.85 11.60 -3.56
C THR A 144 -12.22 12.79 -2.83
N ARG A 145 -10.89 12.85 -2.75
CA ARG A 145 -10.10 13.89 -2.05
C ARG A 145 -9.24 14.72 -3.00
N GLY A 146 -9.59 14.72 -4.28
CA GLY A 146 -8.86 15.45 -5.33
C GLY A 146 -8.11 14.53 -6.28
N GLU A 147 -7.30 15.16 -7.13
CA GLU A 147 -6.53 14.50 -8.17
C GLU A 147 -5.48 13.55 -7.58
N LEU A 148 -5.37 12.37 -8.18
CA LEU A 148 -4.39 11.35 -7.85
C LEU A 148 -3.42 11.17 -9.01
N ILE A 149 -2.14 11.07 -8.68
CA ILE A 149 -1.06 10.62 -9.55
C ILE A 149 -1.05 9.10 -9.53
N ILE A 150 -1.14 8.49 -10.70
CA ILE A 150 -0.91 7.05 -10.84
C ILE A 150 0.57 6.81 -11.04
N MET A 151 1.14 5.96 -10.21
CA MET A 151 2.54 5.55 -10.34
C MET A 151 2.64 4.03 -10.45
N CYS A 152 3.58 3.57 -11.28
CA CYS A 152 3.75 2.16 -11.59
C CYS A 152 5.19 1.69 -11.32
N TYR A 153 5.33 0.42 -10.93
CA TYR A 153 6.60 -0.29 -10.84
C TYR A 153 6.49 -1.55 -11.71
N ARG A 154 7.38 -1.71 -12.69
CA ARG A 154 7.42 -2.90 -13.57
C ARG A 154 8.21 -4.00 -12.86
N LEU A 155 7.62 -5.19 -12.75
CA LEU A 155 8.20 -6.36 -12.07
C LEU A 155 9.18 -7.15 -12.95
#